data_AF-A0A656K2E9-F1
#
_entry.id   AF-A0A656K2E9-F1
#
_cell.length_a   1.000
_cell.length_b   1.000
_cell.length_c   1.000
_cell.angle_alpha   90.00
_cell.angle_beta   90.00
_cell.angle_gamma   90.00
#
_symmetry.space_group_name_H-M   'P 1'
#
loop_
_entity.id
_entity.type
_entity.pdbx_description
1 polymer ?
#
loop_
_entity_poly.entity_id
_entity_poly.type
_entity_poly.pdbx_seq_one_letter_code
_entity_poly.pdbx_strand_id
1 'polypeptide(L)' 'TGNSRKAMLSSVEASLKRLKTDRIDLYWAHHPDAVTPIEEILRGLEDLARAGKILYAGLSNFPAWRLARAVTL' A
#
# COMPACT_ATOMS: atom_id res chain seq x y z
N THR A 1 12.58 4.08 0.70
CA THR A 1 11.69 3.10 1.35
C THR A 1 10.76 3.85 2.28
N GLY A 2 9.58 3.32 2.62
CA GLY A 2 8.54 4.01 3.39
C GLY A 2 7.16 3.81 2.77
N ASN A 3 6.11 4.28 3.45
CA ASN A 3 4.72 4.14 3.01
C ASN A 3 4.17 5.37 2.28
N SER A 4 5.02 6.36 1.98
CA SER A 4 4.60 7.51 1.17
C SER A 4 4.13 7.08 -0.21
N ARG A 5 3.20 7.84 -0.79
CA ARG A 5 2.59 7.53 -2.09
C ARG A 5 3.64 7.34 -3.20
N LYS A 6 4.69 8.16 -3.20
CA LYS A 6 5.83 8.06 -4.12
C LYS A 6 6.58 6.74 -3.94
N ALA A 7 6.87 6.36 -2.69
CA ALA A 7 7.59 5.13 -2.39
C ALA A 7 6.79 3.89 -2.80
N MET A 8 5.49 3.88 -2.52
CA MET A 8 4.59 2.78 -2.90
C MET A 8 4.56 2.55 -4.41
N LEU A 9 4.44 3.62 -5.22
CA LEU A 9 4.48 3.50 -6.68
C LEU A 9 5.79 2.87 -7.15
N SER A 10 6.93 3.42 -6.72
CA SER A 10 8.25 2.88 -7.10
C SER A 10 8.42 1.42 -6.65
N SER A 11 7.90 1.06 -5.48
CA SER A 11 7.98 -0.31 -4.95
C SER A 11 7.10 -1.29 -5.72
N VAL A 12 5.88 -0.91 -6.11
CA VAL A 12 4.99 -1.76 -6.92
C VAL A 12 5.58 -1.99 -8.31
N GLU A 13 6.05 -0.95 -9.00
CA GLU A 13 6.68 -1.09 -10.33
C GLU A 13 7.87 -2.07 -10.30
N ALA A 14 8.72 -1.93 -9.28
CA ALA A 14 9.86 -2.82 -9.12
C ALA A 14 9.43 -4.27 -8.85
N SER A 15 8.33 -4.47 -8.10
CA SER A 15 7.77 -5.81 -7.84
C SER A 15 7.16 -6.43 -9.08
N LEU A 16 6.34 -5.69 -9.84
CA LEU A 16 5.75 -6.14 -11.10
C LEU A 16 6.83 -6.59 -12.10
N LYS A 17 7.89 -5.79 -12.25
CA LYS A 17 9.05 -6.14 -13.09
C LYS A 17 9.73 -7.45 -12.66
N ARG A 18 9.95 -7.66 -11.35
CA ARG A 18 10.58 -8.89 -10.83
C ARG A 18 9.70 -10.12 -11.00
N LEU A 19 8.40 -9.95 -10.80
CA LEU A 19 7.40 -11.02 -10.89
C LEU A 19 6.98 -11.32 -12.33
N LYS A 20 7.34 -10.47 -13.30
CA LYS A 20 6.96 -10.58 -14.71
C LYS A 20 5.44 -10.65 -14.90
N THR A 21 4.73 -9.81 -14.16
CA THR A 21 3.28 -9.67 -14.20
C THR A 21 2.93 -8.18 -14.26
N ASP A 22 1.74 -7.87 -14.75
CA ASP A 22 1.16 -6.52 -14.74
C ASP A 22 0.30 -6.26 -13.49
N ARG A 23 -0.02 -7.31 -12.73
CA ARG A 23 -0.86 -7.22 -11.53
C ARG A 23 -0.37 -8.08 -10.36
N ILE A 24 -0.55 -7.56 -9.14
CA ILE A 24 -0.35 -8.25 -7.86
C ILE A 24 -1.71 -8.47 -7.19
N ASP A 25 -2.03 -9.69 -6.79
CA ASP A 25 -3.35 -9.93 -6.18
C ASP A 25 -3.47 -9.32 -4.79
N LEU A 26 -2.42 -9.33 -3.98
CA LEU A 26 -2.43 -8.79 -2.62
C LEU A 26 -1.16 -7.99 -2.33
N TYR A 27 -1.32 -6.72 -2.01
CA TYR A 27 -0.24 -5.81 -1.68
C TYR A 27 -0.36 -5.25 -0.26
N TRP A 28 0.74 -5.31 0.50
CA TRP A 28 0.78 -4.93 1.91
C TRP A 28 1.63 -3.67 2.14
N ALA A 29 1.10 -2.73 2.92
CA ALA A 29 1.98 -1.84 3.69
C ALA A 29 2.55 -2.66 4.86
N HIS A 30 3.86 -2.97 4.79
CA HIS A 30 4.46 -4.02 5.62
C HIS A 30 4.66 -3.62 7.10
N HIS A 31 5.04 -2.38 7.37
CA HIS A 31 5.23 -1.84 8.72
C HIS A 31 4.87 -0.35 8.75
N PRO A 32 4.34 0.19 9.86
CA PRO A 32 4.13 1.62 10.00
C PRO A 32 5.49 2.35 10.03
N ASP A 33 5.66 3.36 9.18
CA ASP A 33 6.90 4.14 9.09
C ASP A 33 6.94 5.36 10.04
N ALA A 34 5.91 5.49 10.90
CA ALA A 34 5.71 6.57 11.88
C ALA A 34 5.64 8.00 11.32
N VAL A 35 5.84 8.21 10.02
CA VAL A 35 5.90 9.54 9.40
C VAL A 35 4.83 9.76 8.35
N THR A 36 4.32 8.71 7.69
CA THR A 36 3.27 8.85 6.69
C THR A 36 1.88 8.79 7.36
N PRO A 37 1.04 9.83 7.18
CA PRO A 37 -0.35 9.83 7.64
C PRO A 37 -1.12 8.65 7.05
N ILE A 38 -2.06 8.08 7.82
CA ILE A 38 -2.81 6.90 7.35
C ILE A 38 -3.62 7.21 6.08
N GLU A 39 -4.11 8.44 5.95
CA GLU A 39 -4.85 8.93 4.80
C GLU A 39 -4.01 8.90 3.51
N GLU A 40 -2.71 9.22 3.60
CA GLU A 40 -1.80 9.14 2.45
C GLU A 40 -1.54 7.68 2.05
N ILE A 41 -1.35 6.79 3.04
CA ILE A 41 -1.15 5.35 2.81
C ILE A 41 -2.36 4.77 2.08
N LEU A 42 -3.57 5.04 2.58
CA LEU A 42 -4.81 4.55 2.00
C LEU A 42 -5.04 5.09 0.59
N ARG A 43 -4.78 6.39 0.37
CA ARG A 43 -4.87 6.97 -0.98
C ARG A 43 -3.85 6.35 -1.94
N GLY A 44 -2.64 6.08 -1.48
CA GLY A 44 -1.63 5.37 -2.27
C GLY A 44 -2.08 3.95 -2.66
N LEU A 45 -2.65 3.19 -1.71
CA LEU A 45 -3.22 1.87 -1.99
C LEU A 45 -4.39 1.95 -2.98
N GLU A 46 -5.28 2.93 -2.80
CA GLU A 46 -6.42 3.17 -3.69
C GLU A 46 -5.96 3.49 -5.12
N ASP A 47 -4.97 4.37 -5.29
CA ASP A 47 -4.45 4.74 -6.60
C ASP A 47 -3.83 3.54 -7.34
N LEU A 48 -3.13 2.67 -6.61
CA LEU A 48 -2.56 1.45 -7.17
C LEU A 48 -3.64 0.46 -7.62
N ALA A 49 -4.73 0.36 -6.84
CA ALA A 49 -5.88 -0.48 -7.18
C ALA A 49 -6.62 0.09 -8.41
N ARG A 50 -6.87 1.40 -8.44
CA ARG A 50 -7.49 2.10 -9.58
C ARG A 50 -6.67 1.98 -10.86
N ALA A 51 -5.34 1.95 -10.73
CA ALA A 51 -4.43 1.73 -11.86
C ALA A 51 -4.38 0.25 -12.31
N GLY A 52 -5.09 -0.66 -11.66
CA GLY A 52 -5.13 -2.09 -11.99
C GLY A 52 -3.88 -2.88 -11.58
N LYS A 53 -2.93 -2.26 -10.86
CA LYS A 53 -1.65 -2.87 -10.47
C LYS A 53 -1.77 -3.81 -9.28
N ILE A 54 -2.76 -3.56 -8.42
CA ILE A 54 -3.09 -4.43 -7.29
C ILE A 54 -4.58 -4.78 -7.29
N LEU A 55 -4.94 -5.96 -6.81
CA LEU A 55 -6.36 -6.35 -6.64
C LEU A 55 -6.85 -6.06 -5.22
N TYR A 56 -6.06 -6.43 -4.21
CA TYR A 56 -6.36 -6.21 -2.80
C TYR A 56 -5.21 -5.51 -2.08
N ALA A 57 -5.58 -4.67 -1.13
CA ALA A 57 -4.67 -3.93 -0.28
C ALA A 57 -4.77 -4.42 1.17
N GLY A 58 -3.66 -4.37 1.91
CA GLY A 58 -3.64 -4.72 3.32
C GLY A 58 -2.61 -3.92 4.11
N LEU A 59 -2.78 -3.93 5.43
CA LEU A 59 -1.86 -3.33 6.41
C LEU A 59 -1.32 -4.44 7.32
N SER A 60 0.01 -4.53 7.44
CA SER A 60 0.69 -5.51 8.29
C SER A 60 1.45 -4.82 9.42
N ASN A 61 1.42 -5.38 10.62
CA ASN A 61 2.07 -4.82 11.82
C ASN A 61 1.58 -3.42 12.24
N PHE A 62 0.38 -3.01 11.81
CA PHE A 62 -0.26 -1.79 12.30
C PHE A 62 -0.96 -2.10 13.63
N PRO A 63 -0.88 -1.20 14.64
CA PRO A 63 -1.61 -1.39 15.89
C PRO A 63 -3.11 -1.35 15.63
N ALA A 64 -3.88 -2.15 16.39
CA ALA A 64 -5.30 -2.37 16.15
C ALA A 64 -6.12 -1.08 16.05
N TRP A 65 -5.86 -0.09 16.90
CA TRP A 65 -6.56 1.20 16.88
C TRP A 65 -6.33 1.99 15.58
N ARG A 66 -5.14 1.85 14.97
CA ARG A 66 -4.81 2.51 13.70
C ARG A 66 -5.48 1.80 12.53
N LEU A 67 -5.55 0.47 12.56
CA LEU A 67 -6.30 -0.33 11.59
C LEU A 67 -7.80 -0.02 11.66
N ALA A 68 -8.37 0.06 12.88
CA ALA A 68 -9.77 0.40 13.09
C ALA A 68 -10.14 1.78 12.53
N ARG A 69 -9.25 2.77 12.64
CA ARG A 69 -9.43 4.06 11.96
C ARG A 69 -9.29 3.96 10.44
N ALA A 70 -8.36 3.15 9.95
CA ALA A 70 -8.11 3.04 8.52
C ALA A 70 -9.33 2.50 7.74
N VAL A 71 -10.10 1.58 8.33
CA VAL A 71 -11.28 0.98 7.68
C VAL A 71 -12.50 1.90 7.65
N THR A 72 -12.46 3.06 8.31
CA THR A 72 -13.57 4.04 8.32
C THR A 72 -13.33 5.24 7.40
N LEU A 73 -12.19 5.26 6.70
CA LEU A 73 -11.77 6.32 5.79
C LEU A 73 -12.03 5.90 4.34
#